data_AF-A0A2P9AMY6-F1
#
_entry.id   AF-A0A2P9AMY6-F1
#
_cell.length_a   1.000
_cell.length_b   1.000
_cell.length_c   1.000
_cell.angle_alpha   90.00
_cell.angle_beta   90.00
_cell.angle_gamma   90.00
#
_symmetry.space_group_name_H-M   'P 1'
#
loop_
_entity.id
_entity.type
_entity.pdbx_description
1 polymer ?
#
loop_
_entity_poly.entity_id
_entity_poly.type
_entity_poly.pdbx_seq_one_letter_code
_entity_poly.pdbx_strand_id
1 'polypeptide(L)' 'MIAERGIAVDHTTIHRWTVRFAPLLLEHFNRRKRSVTGKWHVDEAYVKVRGDPQE' A
#
# COMPACT_ATOMS: atom_id res chain seq x y z
N MET A 1 -7.35 11.38 -8.52
CA MET A 1 -8.09 10.17 -8.07
C MET A 1 -9.10 9.73 -9.12
N ILE A 2 -9.54 8.46 -9.12
CA ILE A 2 -10.58 7.98 -10.07
C ILE A 2 -11.87 8.81 -9.97
N ALA A 3 -12.20 9.27 -8.76
CA ALA A 3 -13.28 10.21 -8.49
C ALA A 3 -13.11 11.58 -9.16
N GLU A 4 -11.88 12.12 -9.25
CA GLU A 4 -11.60 13.39 -9.95
C GLU A 4 -11.81 13.30 -11.47
N ARG A 5 -11.86 12.08 -12.01
CA ARG A 5 -12.17 11.82 -13.42
C ARG A 5 -13.67 11.61 -13.67
N GLY A 6 -14.52 11.88 -12.68
CA GLY A 6 -15.99 11.73 -12.76
C GLY A 6 -16.47 10.28 -12.65
N ILE A 7 -15.60 9.33 -12.29
CA ILE A 7 -15.95 7.92 -12.18
C ILE A 7 -16.25 7.61 -10.71
N ALA A 8 -17.51 7.28 -10.41
CA ALA A 8 -17.93 6.84 -9.09
C ALA A 8 -17.44 5.41 -8.84
N VAL A 9 -16.65 5.21 -7.79
CA VAL A 9 -16.13 3.90 -7.38
C VAL A 9 -16.43 3.72 -5.90
N ASP A 10 -17.07 2.61 -5.56
CA ASP A 10 -17.33 2.28 -4.17
C ASP A 10 -16.04 1.94 -3.42
N HIS A 11 -15.97 2.31 -2.14
CA HIS A 11 -14.81 2.10 -1.28
C HIS A 11 -14.40 0.62 -1.18
N THR A 12 -15.35 -0.32 -1.24
CA THR A 12 -15.04 -1.76 -1.23
C THR A 12 -14.34 -2.19 -2.51
N THR A 13 -14.60 -1.53 -3.64
CA THR A 13 -13.93 -1.80 -4.91
C THR A 13 -12.46 -1.42 -4.82
N ILE A 14 -12.16 -0.24 -4.25
CA ILE A 14 -10.77 0.18 -4.00
C ILE A 14 -10.09 -0.79 -3.04
N HIS A 15 -10.75 -1.19 -1.96
CA HIS A 15 -10.20 -2.14 -1.00
C HIS A 15 -9.86 -3.49 -1.66
N ARG A 16 -10.78 -4.05 -2.46
CA ARG A 16 -10.57 -5.31 -3.22
C ARG A 16 -9.40 -5.19 -4.19
N TRP A 17 -9.24 -4.05 -4.87
CA TRP A 17 -8.09 -3.81 -5.72
C TRP A 17 -6.79 -3.73 -4.93
N THR A 18 -6.78 -3.06 -3.77
CA THR A 18 -5.61 -3.03 -2.89
C THR A 18 -5.20 -4.45 -2.49
N VAL A 19 -6.15 -5.27 -2.02
CA VAL A 19 -5.90 -6.67 -1.64
C VAL A 19 -5.33 -7.48 -2.81
N ARG A 20 -5.87 -7.30 -4.03
CA ARG A 20 -5.45 -8.03 -5.22
C ARG A 20 -4.09 -7.58 -5.77
N PHE A 21 -3.86 -6.27 -5.86
CA PHE A 21 -2.73 -5.72 -6.61
C PHE A 21 -1.53 -5.39 -5.73
N ALA A 22 -1.70 -5.14 -4.43
CA ALA A 22 -0.56 -4.91 -3.53
C ALA A 22 0.52 -6.00 -3.61
N PRO A 23 0.21 -7.32 -3.58
CA PRO A 23 1.25 -8.35 -3.69
C PRO A 23 1.95 -8.34 -5.06
N LEU A 24 1.20 -8.11 -6.15
CA LEU A 24 1.77 -8.05 -7.51
C LEU A 24 2.72 -6.86 -7.67
N LEU A 25 2.32 -5.70 -7.13
CA LEU A 25 3.16 -4.51 -7.10
C LEU A 25 4.40 -4.73 -6.25
N LEU A 26 4.28 -5.40 -5.10
CA LEU A 26 5.42 -5.74 -4.24
C LEU A 26 6.43 -6.64 -4.96
N GLU A 27 5.96 -7.68 -5.65
CA GLU A 27 6.83 -8.56 -6.44
C GLU A 27 7.59 -7.77 -7.53
N HIS A 28 6.86 -6.95 -8.29
CA HIS A 28 7.44 -6.11 -9.33
C HIS A 28 8.38 -5.02 -8.79
N PHE A 29 8.10 -4.51 -7.60
CA PHE A 29 8.95 -3.55 -6.91
C PHE A 29 10.25 -4.24 -6.49
N ASN A 30 10.18 -5.39 -5.83
CA ASN A 30 11.34 -6.14 -5.38
C ASN A 30 12.25 -6.55 -6.54
N ARG A 31 11.70 -6.89 -7.71
CA ARG A 31 12.49 -7.18 -8.92
C ARG A 31 13.33 -5.99 -9.42
N ARG A 32 12.85 -4.76 -9.20
CA ARG A 32 13.52 -3.51 -9.66
C ARG A 32 14.29 -2.81 -8.54
N LYS A 33 14.01 -3.17 -7.28
CA LYS A 33 14.66 -2.61 -6.10
C LYS A 33 16.15 -2.93 -6.16
N ARG A 34 16.98 -1.91 -5.93
CA ARG A 34 18.44 -2.11 -5.82
C ARG A 34 18.76 -2.98 -4.60
N SER A 35 19.83 -3.77 -4.71
CA SER A 35 20.35 -4.52 -3.57
C SER A 35 20.63 -3.56 -2.41
N VAL A 36 20.23 -3.94 -1.21
CA VAL A 36 20.43 -3.11 -0.03
C VAL A 36 21.89 -3.22 0.41
N THR A 37 22.59 -2.10 0.47
CA THR A 37 23.99 -2.04 0.91
C THR A 37 24.10 -1.98 2.44
N GLY A 38 25.31 -2.08 2.99
CA GLY A 38 25.54 -1.94 4.44
C GLY A 38 25.28 -0.55 5.02
N LYS A 39 25.02 0.47 4.19
CA LYS A 39 24.61 1.81 4.64
C LYS A 39 23.09 1.95 4.55
N TRP A 40 22.47 2.29 5.67
CA TRP A 40 21.03 2.48 5.80
C TRP A 40 20.72 3.93 6.18
N HIS A 41 19.71 4.50 5.55
CA HIS A 41 19.05 5.72 6.00
C HIS A 41 17.67 5.31 6.51
N VAL A 42 17.29 5.77 7.69
CA VAL A 42 16.04 5.43 8.34
C VAL A 42 15.25 6.70 8.56
N ASP A 43 14.03 6.73 8.05
CA ASP A 43 13.06 7.79 8.29
C ASP A 43 12.01 7.29 9.29
N GLU A 44 11.53 8.18 10.16
CA GLU A 44 10.49 7.86 11.14
C GLU A 44 9.13 8.43 10.69
N ALA A 45 8.10 7.58 10.64
CA ALA A 45 6.73 7.98 10.33
C ALA A 45 5.75 7.34 11.32
N TYR A 46 4.92 8.17 11.95
CA TYR A 46 3.88 7.73 12.87
C TYR A 46 2.55 7.54 12.14
N VAL A 47 2.00 6.33 12.20
CA VAL A 47 0.69 6.00 11.62
C VAL A 47 -0.22 5.46 12.70
N LYS A 48 -1.38 6.12 12.92
CA LYS A 48 -2.40 5.64 13.86
C LYS A 48 -3.22 4.54 13.21
N VAL A 49 -3.05 3.31 13.68
CA VAL A 49 -3.87 2.16 13.27
C VAL A 49 -5.00 1.99 14.28
N ARG A 50 -6.24 1.86 13.82
CA ARG A 50 -7.35 1.40 14.65
C ARG A 50 -7.35 -0.13 14.60
N GLY A 51 -7.19 -0.78 15.74
CA GLY A 51 -7.40 -2.23 15.87
C GLY A 51 -8.88 -2.54 16.06
N ASP A 52 -9.28 -3.78 15.78
CA ASP A 52 -10.59 -4.29 16.19
C ASP A 52 -10.62 -4.52 17.71
N PRO A 53 -11.74 -4.25 18.40
CA PRO A 53 -11.95 -4.73 19.76
C PRO A 53 -11.91 -6.27 19.74
N GLN A 54 -10.95 -6.87 20.44
CA GLN A 54 -11.00 -8.29 20.77
C GLN A 54 -11.98 -8.44 21.93
N GLU A 55 -13.03 -9.25 21.73
CA GLU A 55 -13.91 -9.77 22.78
C GLU A 55 -13.48 -11.19 23.15
#